data_AF-A0A929AWL2-F1
#
_entry.id   AF-A0A929AWL2-F1
#
_cell.length_a   1.000
_cell.length_b   1.000
_cell.length_c   1.000
_cell.angle_alpha   90.00
_cell.angle_beta   90.00
_cell.angle_gamma   90.00
#
_symmetry.space_group_name_H-M   'P 1'
#
loop_
_entity.id
_entity.type
_entity.pdbx_description
1 polymer ?
#
loop_
_entity_poly.entity_id
_entity_poly.type
_entity_poly.pdbx_seq_one_letter_code
_entity_poly.pdbx_strand_id
1 'polypeptide(L)'
;MFKAAKILFLYGETPLHVGSGSSLGTVDLPIQRERHTDLPTIQSSGIKGKLRSAFKNNGLPSTEVFTAIFGPDSNNASDHAGALSPGDGRLLLFPVRSLAGVFAWITCPLVLSRLQRDLAISEQSQTWQIPQPNNDRVATTNNCQLIIDGSVILEEFSFSAIASDGVTALAKWLADNALPVGNEYDFWRDKLKKDLVIVSDDVFKDFCKFSTDIVSRTKLDPITKIVETGALWTEENLPADTLLYTPLFVCDPRIDKENRPQEVKDATAILSLLESQFTDNHKRLQLGGNETVGRGIVATRMI
;
A
#
# COMPACT_ATOMS: atom_id res chain seq x y z
N MET A 1 22.24 -11.25 6.51
CA MET A 1 22.02 -9.96 7.19
C MET A 1 20.66 -10.01 7.85
N PHE A 2 19.58 -10.05 7.07
CA PHE A 2 18.25 -10.40 7.57
C PHE A 2 18.13 -11.90 7.84
N LYS A 3 17.32 -12.25 8.84
CA LYS A 3 17.07 -13.64 9.26
C LYS A 3 15.62 -14.06 9.06
N ALA A 4 14.72 -13.09 8.91
CA ALA A 4 13.31 -13.34 8.63
C ALA A 4 12.72 -12.18 7.83
N ALA A 5 11.66 -12.46 7.07
CA ALA A 5 10.93 -11.48 6.28
C ALA A 5 9.43 -11.80 6.24
N LYS A 6 8.60 -10.76 6.17
CA LYS A 6 7.15 -10.85 5.95
C LYS A 6 6.68 -9.77 4.97
N ILE A 7 5.48 -9.92 4.43
CA ILE A 7 4.83 -8.88 3.64
C ILE A 7 3.74 -8.22 4.46
N LEU A 8 3.76 -6.88 4.54
CA LEU A 8 2.69 -6.08 5.10
C LEU A 8 1.92 -5.40 3.97
N PHE A 9 0.67 -5.80 3.78
CA PHE A 9 -0.29 -5.14 2.90
C PHE A 9 -0.96 -3.97 3.59
N LEU A 10 -1.26 -2.94 2.80
CA LEU A 10 -1.80 -1.65 3.21
C LEU A 10 -2.97 -1.31 2.27
N TYR A 11 -4.19 -1.54 2.74
CA TYR A 11 -5.42 -1.25 2.01
C TYR A 11 -5.94 0.14 2.35
N GLY A 12 -6.02 1.05 1.39
CA GLY A 12 -6.50 2.41 1.60
C GLY A 12 -8.00 2.48 1.85
N GLU A 13 -8.43 2.87 3.05
CA GLU A 13 -9.86 3.13 3.34
C GLU A 13 -10.26 4.57 3.04
N THR A 14 -9.28 5.47 2.98
CA THR A 14 -9.45 6.89 2.63
C THR A 14 -8.39 7.29 1.63
N PRO A 15 -8.55 8.39 0.87
CA PRO A 15 -7.49 8.87 -0.01
C PRO A 15 -6.21 9.15 0.77
N LEU A 16 -5.05 8.82 0.19
CA LEU A 16 -3.76 8.94 0.85
C LEU A 16 -2.92 10.06 0.22
N HIS A 17 -2.61 11.09 1.01
CA HIS A 17 -1.63 12.10 0.63
C HIS A 17 -0.25 11.77 1.21
N VAL A 18 0.57 11.07 0.44
CA VAL A 18 1.96 10.78 0.80
C VAL A 18 2.85 11.76 0.05
N GLY A 19 2.96 12.98 0.57
CA GLY A 19 3.61 14.10 -0.12
C GLY A 19 5.10 13.87 -0.39
N SER A 20 5.57 14.33 -1.56
CA SER A 20 6.99 14.37 -1.93
C SER A 20 7.64 15.76 -1.71
N GLY A 21 6.90 16.68 -1.11
CA GLY A 21 7.26 18.10 -0.97
C GLY A 21 6.42 18.97 -1.90
N SER A 22 6.73 20.27 -1.97
CA SER A 22 6.13 21.16 -2.95
C SER A 22 6.83 21.03 -4.31
N SER A 23 6.08 21.20 -5.39
CA SER A 23 6.57 21.13 -6.75
C SER A 23 6.25 22.40 -7.52
N LEU A 24 7.08 22.74 -8.51
CA LEU A 24 6.78 23.76 -9.53
C LEU A 24 5.98 23.18 -10.71
N GLY A 25 5.48 21.94 -10.58
CA GLY A 25 4.67 21.26 -11.58
C GLY A 25 3.22 21.72 -11.59
N THR A 26 2.38 20.99 -12.34
CA THR A 26 0.94 21.28 -12.47
C THR A 26 0.17 21.08 -11.17
N VAL A 27 0.70 20.29 -10.24
CA VAL A 27 0.15 20.08 -8.90
C VAL A 27 1.12 20.63 -7.87
N ASP A 28 0.63 21.47 -6.96
CA ASP A 28 1.46 22.14 -5.94
C ASP A 28 2.02 21.12 -4.93
N LEU A 29 1.17 20.19 -4.48
CA LEU A 29 1.51 19.12 -3.53
C LEU A 29 1.30 17.74 -4.17
N PRO A 30 2.27 17.23 -4.95
CA PRO A 30 2.20 15.89 -5.53
C PRO A 30 2.49 14.79 -4.49
N ILE A 31 2.05 13.57 -4.81
CA ILE A 31 2.43 12.38 -4.03
C ILE A 31 3.84 11.91 -4.37
N GLN A 32 4.35 10.95 -3.60
CA GLN A 32 5.61 10.25 -3.86
C GLN A 32 5.47 9.25 -5.02
N ARG A 33 6.44 9.27 -5.95
CA ARG A 33 6.53 8.37 -7.09
C ARG A 33 7.93 7.81 -7.25
N GLU A 34 8.04 6.56 -7.70
CA GLU A 34 9.32 5.93 -8.07
C GLU A 34 9.91 6.62 -9.30
N ARG A 35 11.18 7.03 -9.25
CA ARG A 35 11.79 7.84 -10.32
C ARG A 35 11.81 7.15 -11.69
N HIS A 36 12.04 5.84 -11.73
CA HIS A 36 12.25 5.08 -12.98
C HIS A 36 10.96 4.54 -13.60
N THR A 37 9.86 4.45 -12.83
CA THR A 37 8.57 3.96 -13.33
C THR A 37 7.45 5.00 -13.30
N ASP A 38 7.62 6.06 -12.50
CA ASP A 38 6.60 7.06 -12.18
C ASP A 38 5.40 6.50 -11.41
N LEU A 39 5.49 5.25 -10.91
CA LEU A 39 4.42 4.64 -10.11
C LEU A 39 4.38 5.24 -8.70
N PRO A 40 3.18 5.47 -8.13
CA PRO A 40 3.04 5.88 -6.74
C PRO A 40 3.76 4.94 -5.77
N THR A 41 4.39 5.52 -4.76
CA THR A 41 5.10 4.78 -3.71
C THR A 41 5.04 5.50 -2.37
N ILE A 42 5.36 4.79 -1.30
CA ILE A 42 5.57 5.38 0.03
C ILE A 42 7.00 5.05 0.44
N GLN A 43 7.82 6.07 0.66
CA GLN A 43 9.18 5.85 1.11
C GLN A 43 9.20 5.08 2.44
N SER A 44 10.12 4.11 2.53
CA SER A 44 10.36 3.26 3.70
C SER A 44 10.54 4.04 5.00
N SER A 45 11.11 5.24 4.95
CA SER A 45 11.24 6.15 6.10
C SER A 45 9.87 6.55 6.67
N GLY A 46 8.91 6.90 5.80
CA GLY A 46 7.55 7.23 6.18
C GLY A 46 6.81 6.04 6.79
N ILE A 47 6.95 4.86 6.18
CA ILE A 47 6.40 3.60 6.72
C ILE A 47 7.00 3.31 8.09
N LYS A 48 8.33 3.33 8.23
CA LYS A 48 9.02 3.08 9.49
C LYS A 48 8.59 4.06 10.58
N GLY A 49 8.46 5.34 10.24
CA GLY A 49 7.99 6.37 11.18
C GLY A 49 6.58 6.09 11.69
N LYS A 50 5.66 5.69 10.82
CA LYS A 50 4.27 5.39 11.21
C LYS A 50 4.13 4.07 11.96
N LEU A 51 4.87 3.02 11.57
CA LEU A 51 4.95 1.78 12.37
C LEU A 51 5.52 2.06 13.76
N ARG A 52 6.60 2.84 13.86
CA ARG A 52 7.21 3.26 15.14
C ARG A 52 6.20 4.01 16.02
N SER A 53 5.47 4.97 15.45
CA SER A 53 4.48 5.76 16.18
C SER A 53 3.29 4.91 16.67
N ALA A 54 2.74 4.07 15.80
CA ALA A 54 1.62 3.20 16.14
C ALA A 54 2.01 2.18 17.22
N PHE A 55 3.19 1.57 17.10
CA PHE A 55 3.70 0.62 18.08
C PHE A 55 3.87 1.23 19.48
N LYS A 56 4.23 2.53 19.57
CA LYS A 56 4.35 3.23 20.85
C LYS A 56 3.00 3.47 21.55
N ASN A 57 1.93 3.65 20.78
CA ASN A 57 0.61 4.02 21.32
C ASN A 57 -0.21 2.80 21.82
N ASN A 58 0.17 1.57 21.48
CA ASN A 58 -0.60 0.34 21.75
C ASN A 58 -0.39 -0.29 23.13
N GLY A 59 0.01 0.50 24.12
CA GLY A 59 0.41 -0.03 25.44
C GLY A 59 1.89 -0.35 25.44
N LEU A 60 2.68 0.71 25.65
CA LEU A 60 4.13 0.77 25.75
C LEU A 60 4.80 -0.59 26.07
N PRO A 61 5.33 -1.31 25.07
CA PRO A 61 6.35 -2.31 25.35
C PRO A 61 7.53 -1.60 26.02
N SER A 62 8.35 -2.33 26.78
CA SER A 62 9.49 -1.73 27.46
C SER A 62 10.36 -0.94 26.48
N THR A 63 10.97 0.15 26.96
CA THR A 63 11.87 0.99 26.14
C THR A 63 12.92 0.16 25.40
N GLU A 64 13.37 -0.93 26.01
CA GLU A 64 14.30 -1.91 25.43
C GLU A 64 13.71 -2.63 24.21
N VAL A 65 12.49 -3.17 24.30
CA VAL A 65 11.79 -3.80 23.15
C VAL A 65 11.60 -2.79 22.02
N PHE A 66 11.17 -1.58 22.34
CA PHE A 66 10.93 -0.53 21.35
C PHE A 66 12.21 -0.15 20.58
N THR A 67 13.29 0.12 21.32
CA THR A 67 14.59 0.50 20.74
C THR A 67 15.26 -0.67 20.01
N ALA A 68 15.07 -1.90 20.47
CA ALA A 68 15.53 -3.10 19.76
C ALA A 68 14.95 -3.18 18.33
N ILE A 69 13.66 -2.91 18.17
CA ILE A 69 12.95 -3.01 16.90
C ILE A 69 13.25 -1.80 16.00
N PHE A 70 13.03 -0.59 16.51
CA PHE A 70 13.05 0.62 15.69
C PHE A 70 14.34 1.42 15.75
N GLY A 71 15.22 1.13 16.71
CA GLY A 71 16.41 1.90 17.04
C GLY A 71 16.16 2.97 18.10
N PRO A 72 17.21 3.43 18.79
CA PRO A 72 17.15 4.53 19.75
C PRO A 72 16.70 5.85 19.11
N ASP A 73 16.34 6.83 19.95
CA ASP A 73 16.03 8.18 19.49
C ASP A 73 17.29 8.90 18.96
N SER A 74 17.10 10.01 18.25
CA SER A 74 18.16 10.74 17.55
C SER A 74 19.33 11.16 18.45
N ASN A 75 19.09 11.41 19.73
CA ASN A 75 20.12 11.78 20.70
C ASN A 75 21.09 10.62 21.00
N ASN A 76 20.66 9.38 20.78
CA ASN A 76 21.40 8.15 21.09
C ASN A 76 21.56 7.27 19.83
N ALA A 77 21.50 7.86 18.63
CA ALA A 77 21.50 7.12 17.36
C ALA A 77 22.76 6.27 17.13
N SER A 78 23.86 6.56 17.85
CA SER A 78 25.12 5.82 17.81
C SER A 78 25.11 4.49 18.55
N ASP A 79 24.15 4.25 19.45
CA ASP A 79 24.21 3.10 20.37
C ASP A 79 24.04 1.78 19.61
N HIS A 80 22.97 1.67 18.83
CA HIS A 80 22.74 0.56 17.91
C HIS A 80 21.67 0.90 16.87
N ALA A 81 21.68 0.18 15.74
CA ALA A 81 20.56 0.27 14.79
C ALA A 81 19.38 -0.60 15.23
N GLY A 82 18.17 -0.22 14.82
CA GLY A 82 16.98 -1.05 14.98
C GLY A 82 17.04 -2.32 14.12
N ALA A 83 16.37 -3.39 14.59
CA ALA A 83 16.29 -4.67 13.92
C ALA A 83 15.38 -4.69 12.69
N LEU A 84 14.36 -3.82 12.65
CA LEU A 84 13.38 -3.74 11.57
C LEU A 84 13.84 -2.81 10.43
N SER A 85 13.81 -3.34 9.22
CA SER A 85 14.07 -2.65 7.96
C SER A 85 12.88 -2.83 7.00
N PRO A 86 11.89 -1.93 7.02
CA PRO A 86 10.83 -1.95 6.02
C PRO A 86 11.38 -1.51 4.66
N GLY A 87 10.88 -2.13 3.59
CA GLY A 87 11.03 -1.61 2.24
C GLY A 87 10.12 -0.41 1.97
N ASP A 88 10.17 0.10 0.75
CA ASP A 88 9.22 1.10 0.29
C ASP A 88 7.84 0.45 0.08
N GLY A 89 6.78 1.22 0.30
CA GLY A 89 5.40 0.85 0.00
C GLY A 89 5.19 0.87 -1.49
N ARG A 90 5.05 -0.30 -2.08
CA ARG A 90 4.87 -0.52 -3.52
C ARG A 90 3.40 -0.63 -3.82
N LEU A 91 2.95 0.08 -4.85
CA LEU A 91 1.59 -0.06 -5.38
C LEU A 91 1.38 -1.49 -5.91
N LEU A 92 0.24 -2.10 -5.58
CA LEU A 92 -0.16 -3.43 -6.04
C LEU A 92 -1.45 -3.38 -6.86
N LEU A 93 -2.51 -2.81 -6.30
CA LEU A 93 -3.78 -2.61 -7.00
C LEU A 93 -4.14 -1.13 -6.99
N PHE A 94 -4.49 -0.61 -8.17
CA PHE A 94 -4.96 0.75 -8.34
C PHE A 94 -6.43 0.73 -8.76
N PRO A 95 -7.33 1.47 -8.09
CA PRO A 95 -8.74 1.51 -8.46
C PRO A 95 -8.96 2.49 -9.62
N VAL A 96 -9.67 2.05 -10.64
CA VAL A 96 -10.03 2.89 -11.81
C VAL A 96 -11.51 2.76 -12.07
N ARG A 97 -12.18 3.88 -12.36
CA ARG A 97 -13.61 3.89 -12.69
C ARG A 97 -13.88 2.96 -13.86
N SER A 98 -14.93 2.16 -13.75
CA SER A 98 -15.34 1.21 -14.78
C SER A 98 -16.80 1.43 -15.14
N LEU A 99 -17.16 1.29 -16.42
CA LEU A 99 -18.54 1.49 -16.88
C LEU A 99 -19.52 0.52 -16.19
N ALA A 100 -19.12 -0.75 -16.00
CA ALA A 100 -19.81 -1.73 -15.18
C ALA A 100 -19.09 -1.91 -13.83
N GLY A 101 -19.84 -2.27 -12.78
CA GLY A 101 -19.26 -2.64 -11.48
C GLY A 101 -18.65 -1.49 -10.67
N VAL A 102 -18.93 -0.23 -11.04
CA VAL A 102 -18.45 1.04 -10.41
C VAL A 102 -16.96 1.30 -10.65
N PHE A 103 -16.09 0.37 -10.28
CA PHE A 103 -14.65 0.47 -10.48
C PHE A 103 -14.02 -0.92 -10.60
N ALA A 104 -12.86 -0.98 -11.24
CA ALA A 104 -12.00 -2.15 -11.34
C ALA A 104 -10.74 -1.94 -10.49
N TRP A 105 -10.25 -3.00 -9.86
CA TRP A 105 -8.85 -3.01 -9.42
C TRP A 105 -7.98 -3.41 -10.60
N ILE A 106 -7.09 -2.51 -10.99
CA ILE A 106 -6.11 -2.79 -12.04
C ILE A 106 -4.73 -3.08 -11.45
N THR A 107 -3.97 -3.91 -12.17
CA THR A 107 -2.53 -4.13 -11.96
C THR A 107 -1.87 -4.56 -13.28
N CYS A 108 -0.56 -4.82 -13.26
CA CYS A 108 0.19 -5.15 -14.48
C CYS A 108 1.30 -6.21 -14.25
N PRO A 109 1.82 -6.82 -15.33
CA PRO A 109 2.91 -7.79 -15.27
C PRO A 109 4.13 -7.34 -14.46
N LEU A 110 4.57 -6.08 -14.60
CA LEU A 110 5.71 -5.53 -13.85
C LEU A 110 5.46 -5.55 -12.34
N VAL A 111 4.30 -5.08 -11.90
CA VAL A 111 3.93 -5.00 -10.48
C VAL A 111 3.79 -6.40 -9.88
N LEU A 112 3.14 -7.32 -10.59
CA LEU A 112 2.97 -8.70 -10.14
C LEU A 112 4.31 -9.45 -10.08
N SER A 113 5.20 -9.21 -11.04
CA SER A 113 6.54 -9.80 -11.04
C SER A 113 7.39 -9.32 -9.86
N ARG A 114 7.20 -8.06 -9.43
CA ARG A 114 7.82 -7.53 -8.20
C ARG A 114 7.24 -8.21 -6.96
N LEU A 115 5.92 -8.36 -6.88
CA LEU A 115 5.27 -9.06 -5.77
C LEU A 115 5.76 -10.52 -5.66
N GLN A 116 5.83 -11.26 -6.77
CA GLN A 116 6.36 -12.64 -6.75
C GLN A 116 7.80 -12.70 -6.23
N ARG A 117 8.64 -11.75 -6.64
CA ARG A 117 10.02 -11.64 -6.15
C ARG A 117 10.08 -11.40 -4.65
N ASP A 118 9.26 -10.49 -4.13
CA ASP A 118 9.26 -10.17 -2.71
C ASP A 118 8.63 -11.29 -1.86
N LEU A 119 7.57 -11.95 -2.35
CA LEU A 119 6.96 -13.11 -1.71
C LEU A 119 7.96 -14.26 -1.56
N ALA A 120 8.79 -14.50 -2.58
CA ALA A 120 9.84 -15.52 -2.54
C ALA A 120 10.88 -15.23 -1.43
N ILE A 121 11.16 -13.95 -1.13
CA ILE A 121 12.07 -13.58 -0.03
C ILE A 121 11.44 -13.84 1.34
N SER A 122 10.11 -13.69 1.46
CA SER A 122 9.35 -14.06 2.66
C SER A 122 8.99 -15.56 2.74
N GLU A 123 9.55 -16.40 1.86
CA GLU A 123 9.26 -17.84 1.78
C GLU A 123 7.76 -18.16 1.55
N GLN A 124 7.00 -17.19 1.03
CA GLN A 124 5.59 -17.34 0.72
C GLN A 124 5.44 -17.98 -0.66
N SER A 125 4.79 -19.15 -0.69
CA SER A 125 4.53 -19.86 -1.95
C SER A 125 3.27 -19.34 -2.63
N GLN A 126 3.31 -19.28 -3.95
CA GLN A 126 2.17 -18.90 -4.79
C GLN A 126 2.15 -19.77 -6.05
N THR A 127 0.96 -19.96 -6.64
CA THR A 127 0.75 -20.84 -7.80
C THR A 127 0.11 -20.15 -9.00
N TRP A 128 -0.22 -18.86 -8.88
CA TRP A 128 -0.88 -18.11 -9.94
C TRP A 128 0.13 -17.66 -11.01
N GLN A 129 -0.33 -17.64 -12.26
CA GLN A 129 0.48 -17.25 -13.40
C GLN A 129 0.17 -15.80 -13.77
N ILE A 130 1.20 -15.05 -14.15
CA ILE A 130 1.07 -13.65 -14.58
C ILE A 130 0.63 -13.63 -16.04
N PRO A 131 -0.58 -13.12 -16.37
CA PRO A 131 -0.98 -12.95 -17.76
C PRO A 131 -0.16 -11.83 -18.42
N GLN A 132 -0.05 -11.87 -19.74
CA GLN A 132 0.71 -10.88 -20.53
C GLN A 132 -0.22 -10.17 -21.53
N PRO A 133 -1.09 -9.26 -21.05
CA PRO A 133 -1.92 -8.43 -21.94
C PRO A 133 -1.05 -7.44 -22.74
N ASN A 134 -1.62 -6.90 -23.83
CA ASN A 134 -1.05 -5.79 -24.59
C ASN A 134 -1.90 -4.52 -24.39
N ASN A 135 -1.62 -3.44 -25.12
CA ASN A 135 -2.29 -2.15 -24.87
C ASN A 135 -3.77 -2.13 -25.28
N ASP A 136 -4.24 -3.08 -26.09
CA ASP A 136 -5.63 -3.12 -26.59
C ASP A 136 -6.50 -4.16 -25.88
N ARG A 137 -5.90 -4.96 -24.99
CA ARG A 137 -6.53 -6.12 -24.37
C ARG A 137 -6.24 -6.16 -22.88
N VAL A 138 -7.21 -6.64 -22.11
CA VAL A 138 -7.04 -6.85 -20.67
C VAL A 138 -7.31 -8.31 -20.31
N ALA A 139 -6.60 -8.82 -19.30
CA ALA A 139 -6.88 -10.13 -18.74
C ALA A 139 -7.78 -10.00 -17.51
N THR A 140 -8.84 -10.78 -17.44
CA THR A 140 -9.84 -10.70 -16.36
C THR A 140 -9.99 -12.05 -15.66
N THR A 141 -10.69 -12.06 -14.52
CA THR A 141 -11.18 -13.32 -13.93
C THR A 141 -12.23 -13.97 -14.83
N ASN A 142 -12.44 -15.27 -14.68
CA ASN A 142 -13.38 -16.03 -15.51
C ASN A 142 -14.85 -15.64 -15.26
N ASN A 143 -15.15 -15.13 -14.07
CA ASN A 143 -16.48 -14.67 -13.66
C ASN A 143 -16.56 -13.14 -13.60
N CYS A 144 -15.77 -12.44 -14.42
CA CYS A 144 -15.66 -11.00 -14.36
C CYS A 144 -16.98 -10.30 -14.65
N GLN A 145 -17.39 -9.37 -13.77
CA GLN A 145 -18.65 -8.64 -13.89
C GLN A 145 -18.52 -7.31 -14.62
N LEU A 146 -17.30 -6.94 -14.99
CA LEU A 146 -16.98 -5.67 -15.65
C LEU A 146 -17.13 -5.74 -17.18
N ILE A 147 -17.33 -6.94 -17.74
CA ILE A 147 -17.38 -7.17 -19.18
C ILE A 147 -18.77 -6.77 -19.73
N ILE A 148 -18.78 -5.82 -20.66
CA ILE A 148 -19.94 -5.44 -21.47
C ILE A 148 -19.59 -5.71 -22.93
N ASP A 149 -20.39 -6.53 -23.61
CA ASP A 149 -20.20 -6.87 -25.03
C ASP A 149 -18.76 -7.31 -25.39
N GLY A 150 -18.14 -8.10 -24.51
CA GLY A 150 -16.77 -8.62 -24.68
C GLY A 150 -15.65 -7.63 -24.36
N SER A 151 -15.97 -6.44 -23.84
CA SER A 151 -15.00 -5.40 -23.51
C SER A 151 -15.09 -4.97 -22.05
N VAL A 152 -13.97 -4.49 -21.50
CA VAL A 152 -13.94 -3.74 -20.23
C VAL A 152 -13.65 -2.28 -20.57
N ILE A 153 -14.45 -1.37 -20.01
CA ILE A 153 -14.30 0.07 -20.24
C ILE A 153 -13.83 0.72 -18.94
N LEU A 154 -12.59 1.19 -18.93
CA LEU A 154 -11.93 1.86 -17.80
C LEU A 154 -11.78 3.34 -18.13
N GLU A 155 -12.37 4.20 -17.30
CA GLU A 155 -12.61 5.60 -17.64
C GLU A 155 -13.28 5.73 -19.02
N GLU A 156 -12.66 6.41 -19.98
CA GLU A 156 -13.09 6.51 -21.38
C GLU A 156 -12.47 5.45 -22.31
N PHE A 157 -11.57 4.60 -21.83
CA PHE A 157 -10.83 3.65 -22.65
C PHE A 157 -11.51 2.28 -22.70
N SER A 158 -11.65 1.74 -23.90
CA SER A 158 -12.25 0.42 -24.14
C SER A 158 -11.19 -0.62 -24.49
N PHE A 159 -11.22 -1.76 -23.81
CA PHE A 159 -10.28 -2.86 -24.00
C PHE A 159 -11.02 -4.17 -24.26
N SER A 160 -10.51 -4.98 -25.19
CA SER A 160 -11.04 -6.34 -25.38
C SER A 160 -10.69 -7.22 -24.18
N ALA A 161 -11.69 -7.90 -23.60
CA ALA A 161 -11.50 -8.72 -22.41
C ALA A 161 -11.11 -10.17 -22.75
N ILE A 162 -10.11 -10.71 -22.05
CA ILE A 162 -9.70 -12.11 -22.15
C ILE A 162 -9.74 -12.73 -20.75
N ALA A 163 -10.64 -13.69 -20.54
CA ALA A 163 -10.70 -14.46 -19.31
C ALA A 163 -9.43 -15.31 -19.11
N SER A 164 -8.95 -15.40 -17.88
CA SER A 164 -7.75 -16.14 -17.52
C SER A 164 -7.87 -16.85 -16.17
N ASP A 165 -7.52 -18.14 -16.16
CA ASP A 165 -7.39 -18.92 -14.92
C ASP A 165 -6.32 -18.36 -13.98
N GLY A 166 -5.24 -17.81 -14.54
CA GLY A 166 -4.17 -17.16 -13.77
C GLY A 166 -4.68 -15.95 -12.99
N VAL A 167 -5.51 -15.11 -13.63
CA VAL A 167 -6.13 -13.95 -12.98
C VAL A 167 -7.14 -14.38 -11.93
N THR A 168 -7.92 -15.42 -12.21
CA THR A 168 -8.88 -15.99 -11.25
C THR A 168 -8.17 -16.51 -9.99
N ALA A 169 -7.07 -17.24 -10.16
CA ALA A 169 -6.25 -17.74 -9.06
C ALA A 169 -5.58 -16.61 -8.27
N LEU A 170 -5.05 -15.59 -8.96
CA LEU A 170 -4.46 -14.39 -8.35
C LEU A 170 -5.50 -13.62 -7.54
N ALA A 171 -6.69 -13.37 -8.09
CA ALA A 171 -7.75 -12.62 -7.43
C ALA A 171 -8.20 -13.31 -6.13
N LYS A 172 -8.35 -14.65 -6.18
CA LYS A 172 -8.62 -15.46 -4.99
C LYS A 172 -7.47 -15.33 -3.98
N TRP A 173 -6.22 -15.47 -4.41
CA TRP A 173 -5.06 -15.38 -3.52
C TRP A 173 -4.96 -14.01 -2.84
N LEU A 174 -5.16 -12.91 -3.57
CA LEU A 174 -5.14 -11.55 -3.02
C LEU A 174 -6.31 -11.32 -2.05
N ALA A 175 -7.51 -11.78 -2.37
CA ALA A 175 -8.63 -11.71 -1.45
C ALA A 175 -8.34 -12.49 -0.16
N ASP A 176 -7.70 -13.65 -0.27
CA ASP A 176 -7.42 -14.52 0.86
C ASP A 176 -6.21 -14.12 1.69
N ASN A 177 -5.25 -13.37 1.14
CA ASN A 177 -3.96 -13.08 1.81
C ASN A 177 -3.62 -11.59 1.94
N ALA A 178 -4.14 -10.72 1.07
CA ALA A 178 -3.74 -9.32 0.99
C ALA A 178 -4.79 -8.35 1.54
N LEU A 179 -6.07 -8.58 1.27
CA LEU A 179 -7.15 -7.75 1.83
C LEU A 179 -7.43 -8.09 3.30
N PRO A 180 -7.87 -7.14 4.14
CA PRO A 180 -8.19 -7.42 5.56
C PRO A 180 -9.27 -8.50 5.74
N VAL A 181 -9.25 -9.24 6.87
CA VAL A 181 -10.07 -10.45 7.10
C VAL A 181 -11.38 -10.23 7.87
N GLY A 182 -11.65 -9.02 8.37
CA GLY A 182 -12.90 -8.76 9.12
C GLY A 182 -14.14 -8.91 8.24
N ASN A 183 -15.28 -9.29 8.81
CA ASN A 183 -16.56 -9.42 8.08
C ASN A 183 -16.93 -8.10 7.36
N GLU A 184 -16.50 -6.97 7.91
CA GLU A 184 -16.63 -5.66 7.29
C GLU A 184 -15.88 -5.54 5.95
N TYR A 185 -15.04 -6.50 5.55
CA TYR A 185 -14.34 -6.51 4.25
C TYR A 185 -14.83 -7.60 3.30
N ASP A 186 -15.85 -8.39 3.67
CA ASP A 186 -16.35 -9.50 2.84
C ASP A 186 -16.79 -9.03 1.45
N PHE A 187 -17.46 -7.87 1.38
CA PHE A 187 -17.84 -7.26 0.11
C PHE A 187 -16.63 -7.01 -0.80
N TRP A 188 -15.57 -6.39 -0.28
CA TRP A 188 -14.37 -6.06 -1.05
C TRP A 188 -13.60 -7.30 -1.46
N ARG A 189 -13.51 -8.31 -0.59
CA ARG A 189 -12.89 -9.61 -0.90
C ARG A 189 -13.64 -10.34 -2.01
N ASP A 190 -14.97 -10.30 -2.01
CA ASP A 190 -15.78 -10.92 -3.06
C ASP A 190 -15.79 -10.10 -4.35
N LYS A 191 -15.75 -8.77 -4.25
CA LYS A 191 -15.58 -7.87 -5.39
C LYS A 191 -14.25 -8.12 -6.08
N LEU A 192 -13.14 -8.23 -5.34
CA LEU A 192 -11.81 -8.44 -5.93
C LEU A 192 -11.74 -9.73 -6.77
N LYS A 193 -12.44 -10.80 -6.34
CA LYS A 193 -12.54 -12.07 -7.09
C LYS A 193 -13.24 -11.93 -8.45
N LYS A 194 -13.97 -10.84 -8.68
CA LYS A 194 -14.77 -10.59 -9.89
C LYS A 194 -14.24 -9.41 -10.70
N ASP A 195 -13.62 -8.44 -10.03
CA ASP A 195 -13.36 -7.12 -10.59
C ASP A 195 -11.85 -6.79 -10.64
N LEU A 196 -11.00 -7.82 -10.61
CA LEU A 196 -9.56 -7.71 -10.90
C LEU A 196 -9.32 -7.75 -12.41
N VAL A 197 -8.61 -6.73 -12.91
CA VAL A 197 -8.25 -6.59 -14.32
C VAL A 197 -6.74 -6.39 -14.44
N ILE A 198 -6.09 -7.18 -15.28
CA ILE A 198 -4.67 -7.01 -15.59
C ILE A 198 -4.56 -6.28 -16.92
N VAL A 199 -3.90 -5.13 -16.91
CA VAL A 199 -3.60 -4.31 -18.10
C VAL A 199 -2.10 -4.40 -18.42
N SER A 200 -1.68 -3.85 -19.57
CA SER A 200 -0.25 -3.76 -19.88
C SER A 200 0.48 -2.79 -18.94
N ASP A 201 1.81 -2.88 -18.87
CA ASP A 201 2.62 -2.02 -18.00
C ASP A 201 2.47 -0.53 -18.33
N ASP A 202 2.38 -0.19 -19.62
CA ASP A 202 2.20 1.20 -20.08
C ASP A 202 0.82 1.74 -19.70
N VAL A 203 -0.24 0.97 -19.95
CA VAL A 203 -1.61 1.36 -19.59
C VAL A 203 -1.74 1.53 -18.07
N PHE A 204 -1.15 0.63 -17.28
CA PHE A 204 -1.16 0.73 -15.83
C PHE A 204 -0.45 1.99 -15.34
N LYS A 205 0.73 2.27 -15.88
CA LYS A 205 1.49 3.49 -15.55
C LYS A 205 0.69 4.75 -15.84
N ASP A 206 0.03 4.82 -17.00
CA ASP A 206 -0.75 5.99 -17.39
C ASP A 206 -1.95 6.20 -16.46
N PHE A 207 -2.71 5.15 -16.12
CA PHE A 207 -3.78 5.26 -15.12
C PHE A 207 -3.26 5.71 -13.75
N CYS A 208 -2.15 5.13 -13.28
CA CYS A 208 -1.55 5.51 -12.00
C CYS A 208 -1.03 6.96 -11.98
N LYS A 209 -0.82 7.57 -13.14
CA LYS A 209 -0.35 8.95 -13.28
C LYS A 209 -1.49 9.95 -13.42
N PHE A 210 -2.53 9.59 -14.17
CA PHE A 210 -3.56 10.54 -14.59
C PHE A 210 -4.91 10.34 -13.89
N SER A 211 -5.11 9.21 -13.18
CA SER A 211 -6.36 8.88 -12.48
C SER A 211 -6.24 8.97 -10.95
N THR A 212 -5.26 9.71 -10.44
CA THR A 212 -5.18 10.08 -9.02
C THR A 212 -6.11 11.24 -8.69
N ASP A 213 -6.53 11.34 -7.43
CA ASP A 213 -7.42 12.40 -6.96
C ASP A 213 -6.66 13.74 -6.87
N ILE A 214 -6.98 14.69 -7.76
CA ILE A 214 -6.48 16.07 -7.68
C ILE A 214 -7.54 16.96 -7.05
N VAL A 215 -7.26 17.49 -5.86
CA VAL A 215 -8.20 18.33 -5.10
C VAL A 215 -7.65 19.75 -4.98
N SER A 216 -8.45 20.74 -5.37
CA SER A 216 -8.17 22.15 -5.09
C SER A 216 -8.61 22.51 -3.66
N ARG A 217 -7.73 23.15 -2.90
CA ARG A 217 -7.98 23.60 -1.53
C ARG A 217 -7.80 25.10 -1.43
N THR A 218 -8.62 25.73 -0.61
CA THR A 218 -8.53 27.16 -0.32
C THR A 218 -8.55 27.43 1.17
N LYS A 219 -7.99 28.57 1.57
CA LYS A 219 -8.22 29.14 2.90
C LYS A 219 -9.09 30.37 2.76
N LEU A 220 -10.22 30.37 3.47
CA LEU A 220 -11.14 31.50 3.53
C LEU A 220 -10.79 32.41 4.71
N ASP A 221 -10.85 33.72 4.48
CA ASP A 221 -10.89 34.70 5.56
C ASP A 221 -12.19 34.49 6.36
N PRO A 222 -12.11 34.35 7.71
CA PRO A 222 -13.25 33.96 8.52
C PRO A 222 -14.35 35.03 8.60
N ILE A 223 -14.01 36.31 8.34
CA ILE A 223 -14.91 37.46 8.42
C ILE A 223 -15.57 37.71 7.07
N THR A 224 -14.78 37.89 6.01
CA THR A 224 -15.27 38.26 4.68
C THR A 224 -15.82 37.08 3.90
N LYS A 225 -15.47 35.83 4.29
CA LYS A 225 -15.77 34.59 3.56
C LYS A 225 -15.21 34.54 2.13
N ILE A 226 -14.19 35.35 1.85
CA ILE A 226 -13.45 35.37 0.58
C ILE A 226 -12.13 34.60 0.75
N VAL A 227 -11.62 34.01 -0.34
CA VAL A 227 -10.32 33.33 -0.35
C VAL A 227 -9.20 34.33 -0.02
N GLU A 228 -8.34 33.98 0.94
CA GLU A 228 -7.15 34.78 1.26
C GLU A 228 -6.19 34.84 0.05
N THR A 229 -5.53 35.98 -0.15
CA THR A 229 -4.60 36.14 -1.26
C THR A 229 -3.47 35.11 -1.18
N GLY A 230 -3.27 34.33 -2.25
CA GLY A 230 -2.26 33.27 -2.32
C GLY A 230 -2.64 31.97 -1.63
N ALA A 231 -3.85 31.83 -1.09
CA ALA A 231 -4.29 30.64 -0.38
C ALA A 231 -5.21 29.74 -1.22
N LEU A 232 -4.78 29.47 -2.45
CA LEU A 232 -5.34 28.44 -3.34
C LEU A 232 -4.20 27.53 -3.77
N TRP A 233 -4.36 26.23 -3.59
CA TRP A 233 -3.39 25.22 -4.00
C TRP A 233 -4.08 23.91 -4.38
N THR A 234 -3.35 23.04 -5.04
CA THR A 234 -3.78 21.72 -5.50
C THR A 234 -3.00 20.62 -4.79
N GLU A 235 -3.69 19.53 -4.47
CA GLU A 235 -3.15 18.40 -3.73
C GLU A 235 -3.52 17.11 -4.45
N GLU A 236 -2.51 16.29 -4.75
CA GLU A 236 -2.69 14.94 -5.31
C GLU A 236 -2.86 13.92 -4.19
N ASN A 237 -3.76 12.97 -4.36
CA ASN A 237 -3.98 11.87 -3.45
C ASN A 237 -4.04 10.55 -4.21
N LEU A 238 -3.49 9.48 -3.62
CA LEU A 238 -3.86 8.14 -4.02
C LEU A 238 -5.33 7.91 -3.68
N PRO A 239 -6.15 7.38 -4.60
CA PRO A 239 -7.55 7.11 -4.30
C PRO A 239 -7.73 6.11 -3.15
N ALA A 240 -8.86 6.19 -2.46
CA ALA A 240 -9.30 5.11 -1.58
C ALA A 240 -9.44 3.79 -2.37
N ASP A 241 -9.44 2.66 -1.68
CA ASP A 241 -9.41 1.30 -2.24
C ASP A 241 -8.09 0.93 -2.95
N THR A 242 -7.06 1.78 -2.92
CA THR A 242 -5.70 1.41 -3.36
C THR A 242 -5.09 0.35 -2.44
N LEU A 243 -4.51 -0.72 -3.01
CA LEU A 243 -3.75 -1.71 -2.26
C LEU A 243 -2.25 -1.50 -2.50
N LEU A 244 -1.50 -1.29 -1.43
CA LEU A 244 -0.04 -1.29 -1.43
C LEU A 244 0.50 -2.46 -0.61
N TYR A 245 1.79 -2.72 -0.72
CA TYR A 245 2.50 -3.64 0.16
C TYR A 245 3.93 -3.16 0.43
N THR A 246 4.48 -3.58 1.56
CA THR A 246 5.89 -3.37 1.92
C THR A 246 6.49 -4.68 2.42
N PRO A 247 7.65 -5.12 1.91
CA PRO A 247 8.40 -6.18 2.56
C PRO A 247 8.97 -5.66 3.88
N LEU A 248 8.88 -6.45 4.94
CA LEU A 248 9.47 -6.19 6.24
C LEU A 248 10.63 -7.14 6.45
N PHE A 249 11.86 -6.63 6.48
CA PHE A 249 13.04 -7.43 6.75
C PHE A 249 13.49 -7.24 8.20
N VAL A 250 13.81 -8.34 8.86
CA VAL A 250 14.19 -8.33 10.29
C VAL A 250 15.51 -9.07 10.50
N CYS A 251 16.41 -8.41 11.24
CA CYS A 251 17.63 -8.99 11.77
C CYS A 251 17.42 -9.39 13.24
N ASP A 252 18.35 -10.17 13.81
CA ASP A 252 18.40 -10.28 15.27
C ASP A 252 18.66 -8.89 15.89
N PRO A 253 18.08 -8.60 17.07
CA PRO A 253 18.35 -7.35 17.76
C PRO A 253 19.82 -7.20 18.11
N ARG A 254 20.28 -5.95 18.05
CA ARG A 254 21.66 -5.55 18.35
C ARG A 254 21.85 -5.26 19.84
N ILE A 255 21.30 -6.15 20.66
CA ILE A 255 21.43 -6.18 22.12
C ILE A 255 22.10 -7.52 22.46
N ASP A 256 22.96 -7.52 23.47
CA ASP A 256 23.62 -8.72 23.98
C ASP A 256 22.60 -9.80 24.29
N LYS A 257 22.86 -11.04 23.83
CA LYS A 257 21.88 -12.14 23.87
C LYS A 257 21.32 -12.42 25.27
N GLU A 258 22.13 -12.26 26.30
CA GLU A 258 21.75 -12.49 27.70
C GLU A 258 20.80 -11.41 28.24
N ASN A 259 20.79 -10.23 27.62
CA ASN A 259 20.01 -9.06 28.04
C ASN A 259 18.78 -8.81 27.14
N ARG A 260 18.46 -9.73 26.21
CA ARG A 260 17.31 -9.55 25.32
C ARG A 260 16.00 -9.84 26.04
N PRO A 261 15.01 -8.93 25.98
CA PRO A 261 13.64 -9.26 26.36
C PRO A 261 13.11 -10.44 25.52
N GLN A 262 12.24 -11.27 26.10
CA GLN A 262 11.72 -12.48 25.45
C GLN A 262 10.96 -12.16 24.15
N GLU A 263 10.27 -11.03 24.14
CA GLU A 263 9.49 -10.50 23.02
C GLU A 263 10.34 -10.17 21.80
N VAL A 264 11.65 -9.95 22.00
CA VAL A 264 12.62 -9.61 20.95
C VAL A 264 13.87 -10.47 21.06
N LYS A 265 13.75 -11.74 21.46
CA LYS A 265 14.90 -12.64 21.59
C LYS A 265 15.65 -12.88 20.27
N ASP A 266 14.92 -12.88 19.15
CA ASP A 266 15.42 -13.10 17.79
C ASP A 266 14.52 -12.41 16.74
N ALA A 267 14.93 -12.49 15.46
CA ALA A 267 14.19 -11.91 14.35
C ALA A 267 12.75 -12.45 14.20
N THR A 268 12.52 -13.73 14.52
CA THR A 268 11.20 -14.37 14.39
C THR A 268 10.25 -13.85 15.46
N ALA A 269 10.71 -13.73 16.71
CA ALA A 269 9.92 -13.15 17.80
C ALA A 269 9.48 -11.72 17.50
N ILE A 270 10.38 -10.90 16.92
CA ILE A 270 10.05 -9.55 16.47
C ILE A 270 8.93 -9.57 15.42
N LEU A 271 8.99 -10.43 14.42
CA LEU A 271 7.94 -10.52 13.39
C LEU A 271 6.60 -10.96 13.98
N SER A 272 6.58 -11.96 14.87
CA SER A 272 5.35 -12.38 15.55
C SER A 272 4.75 -11.25 16.40
N LEU A 273 5.59 -10.45 17.04
CA LEU A 273 5.14 -9.27 17.77
C LEU A 273 4.55 -8.23 16.83
N LEU A 274 5.21 -7.91 15.72
CA LEU A 274 4.70 -6.97 14.72
C LEU A 274 3.38 -7.46 14.10
N GLU A 275 3.26 -8.75 13.80
CA GLU A 275 2.05 -9.37 13.28
C GLU A 275 0.89 -9.26 14.27
N SER A 276 1.09 -9.61 15.54
CA SER A 276 0.04 -9.45 16.56
C SER A 276 -0.41 -7.99 16.72
N GLN A 277 0.51 -7.03 16.55
CA GLN A 277 0.19 -5.62 16.68
C GLN A 277 -0.54 -5.07 15.46
N PHE A 278 -0.08 -5.40 14.25
CA PHE A 278 -0.58 -4.78 13.01
C PHE A 278 -1.59 -5.64 12.23
N THR A 279 -1.85 -6.87 12.64
CA THR A 279 -2.90 -7.72 12.06
C THR A 279 -4.03 -7.98 13.06
N ASP A 280 -3.68 -8.33 14.30
CA ASP A 280 -4.69 -8.79 15.28
C ASP A 280 -5.27 -7.65 16.14
N ASN A 281 -4.42 -6.75 16.65
CA ASN A 281 -4.81 -5.71 17.61
C ASN A 281 -5.11 -4.34 16.98
N HIS A 282 -4.27 -3.86 16.05
CA HIS A 282 -4.45 -2.61 15.32
C HIS A 282 -4.54 -2.88 13.83
N LYS A 283 -5.80 -2.98 13.38
CA LYS A 283 -6.12 -3.21 11.97
C LYS A 283 -5.94 -1.97 11.09
N ARG A 284 -5.62 -0.80 11.66
CA ARG A 284 -5.58 0.48 10.93
C ARG A 284 -4.37 1.31 11.31
N LEU A 285 -3.77 1.95 10.31
CA LEU A 285 -2.68 2.93 10.45
C LEU A 285 -3.07 4.23 9.73
N GLN A 286 -2.48 5.34 10.15
CA GLN A 286 -2.50 6.60 9.40
C GLN A 286 -1.16 6.77 8.68
N LEU A 287 -1.19 6.88 7.35
CA LEU A 287 -0.02 7.09 6.49
C LEU A 287 -0.10 8.44 5.76
N GLY A 288 1.04 9.09 5.58
CA GLY A 288 1.11 10.40 4.92
C GLY A 288 0.62 11.56 5.79
N GLY A 289 0.33 12.68 5.14
CA GLY A 289 -0.17 13.91 5.75
C GLY A 289 -1.69 13.99 5.80
N ASN A 290 -2.21 15.18 6.13
CA ASN A 290 -3.65 15.49 6.08
C ASN A 290 -4.56 14.61 6.97
N GLU A 291 -4.01 14.10 8.08
CA GLU A 291 -4.73 13.29 9.08
C GLU A 291 -6.00 13.98 9.59
N THR A 292 -5.93 15.27 9.92
CA THR A 292 -7.05 16.04 10.48
C THR A 292 -8.18 16.34 9.49
N VAL A 293 -7.99 15.99 8.20
CA VAL A 293 -9.02 16.11 7.17
C VAL A 293 -9.40 14.74 6.58
N GLY A 294 -9.15 13.67 7.32
CA GLY A 294 -9.61 12.32 6.99
C GLY A 294 -8.86 11.69 5.82
N ARG A 295 -7.54 11.88 5.76
CA ARG A 295 -6.66 11.25 4.76
C ARG A 295 -5.71 10.24 5.39
N GLY A 296 -5.37 9.22 4.63
CA GLY A 296 -4.27 8.32 4.96
C GLY A 296 -4.63 7.13 5.85
N ILE A 297 -5.91 6.90 6.16
CA ILE A 297 -6.32 5.70 6.90
C ILE A 297 -6.15 4.47 5.99
N VAL A 298 -5.33 3.53 6.43
CA VAL A 298 -5.13 2.24 5.78
C VAL A 298 -5.41 1.10 6.73
N ALA A 299 -6.02 0.05 6.21
CA ALA A 299 -6.14 -1.22 6.91
C ALA A 299 -4.92 -2.11 6.62
N THR A 300 -4.42 -2.78 7.65
CA THR A 300 -3.18 -3.56 7.60
C THR A 300 -3.44 -5.05 7.56
N ARG A 301 -2.61 -5.77 6.81
CA ARG A 301 -2.59 -7.24 6.82
C ARG A 301 -1.18 -7.77 6.60
N MET A 302 -0.69 -8.61 7.51
CA MET A 302 0.64 -9.21 7.39
C MET A 302 0.54 -10.70 7.03
N ILE A 303 1.45 -11.19 6.18
CA ILE A 303 1.67 -12.62 5.90
C ILE A 303 3.15 -12.98 5.99
#